data_AF-A0A970RCV5-F1
#
_entry.id   AF-A0A970RCV5-F1
#
_cell.length_a   1.000
_cell.length_b   1.000
_cell.length_c   1.000
_cell.angle_alpha   90.00
_cell.angle_beta   90.00
_cell.angle_gamma   90.00
#
_symmetry.space_group_name_H-M   'P 1'
#
loop_
_entity.id
_entity.type
_entity.pdbx_description
1 polymer ?
#
loop_
_entity_poly.entity_id
_entity_poly.type
_entity_poly.pdbx_seq_one_letter_code
_entity_poly.pdbx_strand_id
1 'polypeptide(L)'
;TELLVDDLTAMTAQWAADNPENYRAELQAESTEQGLRKAFFGMGSLSLGELAGERMKVALEASSTEDEHDCFSDNTHNSHFYNAKGVRNVYLGEYKKVDGSVLTGPSIAQLVQSGDAGADQLLQETLAATEKSLQVMVDAAENGMAFDQMIDPENTQGQQIVRAAIATLVEQTTAIEQAALALGITELNPDTADHAF
;
A
#
# COMPACT_ATOMS: atom_id res chain seq x y z
N THR A 1 -2.44 -24.36 -10.37
CA THR A 1 -1.71 -23.97 -9.16
C THR A 1 -0.21 -24.12 -9.31
N GLU A 2 0.29 -25.07 -10.13
CA GLU A 2 1.74 -25.24 -10.39
C GLU A 2 2.44 -23.95 -10.84
N LEU A 3 1.90 -23.25 -11.84
CA LEU A 3 2.46 -21.97 -12.31
C LEU A 3 2.60 -20.92 -11.19
N LEU A 4 1.59 -20.80 -10.31
CA LEU A 4 1.65 -19.88 -9.17
C LEU A 4 2.78 -20.26 -8.20
N VAL A 5 2.98 -21.55 -7.94
CA VAL A 5 4.07 -22.04 -7.09
C VAL A 5 5.42 -21.74 -7.74
N ASP A 6 5.54 -21.93 -9.05
CA ASP A 6 6.76 -21.62 -9.80
C ASP A 6 7.10 -20.13 -9.76
N ASP A 7 6.11 -19.26 -9.99
CA ASP A 7 6.27 -17.80 -9.95
C ASP A 7 6.65 -17.32 -8.54
N LEU A 8 6.00 -17.83 -7.49
CA LEU A 8 6.33 -17.49 -6.10
C LEU A 8 7.72 -18.03 -5.69
N THR A 9 8.12 -19.18 -6.21
CA THR A 9 9.46 -19.74 -6.01
C THR A 9 10.51 -18.84 -6.66
N ALA A 10 10.27 -18.41 -7.91
CA ALA A 10 11.14 -17.47 -8.61
C ALA A 10 11.24 -16.12 -7.88
N MET A 11 10.12 -15.57 -7.41
CA MET A 11 10.09 -14.33 -6.63
C MET A 11 10.89 -14.46 -5.32
N THR A 12 10.72 -15.57 -4.61
CA THR A 12 11.48 -15.83 -3.37
C THR A 12 12.98 -15.90 -3.64
N ALA A 13 13.39 -16.51 -4.77
CA ALA A 13 14.79 -16.60 -5.16
C ALA A 13 15.42 -15.21 -5.44
N GLN A 14 14.65 -14.25 -5.95
CA GLN A 14 15.11 -12.88 -6.17
C GLN A 14 15.48 -12.13 -4.88
N TRP A 15 14.92 -12.56 -3.74
CA TRP A 15 15.13 -11.95 -2.43
C TRP A 15 15.95 -12.80 -1.45
N ALA A 16 16.39 -13.99 -1.89
CA ALA A 16 17.19 -14.88 -1.06
C ALA A 16 18.49 -14.22 -0.57
N ALA A 17 18.88 -14.51 0.67
CA ALA A 17 20.18 -14.09 1.20
C ALA A 17 21.33 -14.82 0.46
N ASP A 18 22.51 -14.22 0.49
CA ASP A 18 23.77 -14.81 0.03
C ASP A 18 23.83 -15.26 -1.44
N ASN A 19 22.93 -14.75 -2.29
CA ASN A 19 22.99 -14.91 -3.74
C ASN A 19 23.45 -13.60 -4.39
N PRO A 20 24.67 -13.51 -4.95
CA PRO A 20 25.20 -12.27 -5.53
C PRO A 20 24.59 -11.89 -6.89
N GLU A 21 23.78 -12.77 -7.50
CA GLU A 21 23.21 -12.57 -8.84
C GLU A 21 21.72 -12.20 -8.80
N ASN A 22 21.13 -12.01 -7.62
CA ASN A 22 19.71 -11.72 -7.47
C ASN A 22 19.41 -10.23 -7.23
N TYR A 23 18.13 -9.87 -7.33
CA TYR A 23 17.69 -8.49 -7.15
C TYR A 23 18.06 -7.89 -5.77
N ARG A 24 18.04 -8.71 -4.70
CA ARG A 24 18.48 -8.23 -3.38
C ARG A 24 19.94 -7.77 -3.40
N ALA A 25 20.84 -8.53 -4.01
CA ALA A 25 22.24 -8.14 -4.13
C ALA A 25 22.42 -6.88 -4.99
N GLU A 26 21.67 -6.76 -6.09
CA GLU A 26 21.64 -5.55 -6.92
C GLU A 26 21.20 -4.32 -6.12
N LEU A 27 20.05 -4.39 -5.44
CA LEU A 27 19.52 -3.30 -4.61
C LEU A 27 20.49 -2.90 -3.50
N GLN A 28 21.20 -3.86 -2.89
CA GLN A 28 22.18 -3.58 -1.85
C GLN A 28 23.48 -2.95 -2.36
N ALA A 29 23.79 -3.14 -3.65
CA ALA A 29 24.94 -2.53 -4.30
C ALA A 29 24.67 -1.10 -4.80
N GLU A 30 23.40 -0.69 -4.88
CA GLU A 30 23.00 0.68 -5.23
C GLU A 30 23.34 1.68 -4.13
N SER A 31 23.31 2.98 -4.49
CA SER A 31 23.43 4.03 -3.49
C SER A 31 22.21 4.03 -2.56
N THR A 32 22.42 4.46 -1.32
CA THR A 32 21.32 4.65 -0.35
C THR A 32 20.20 5.52 -0.91
N GLU A 33 20.55 6.55 -1.67
CA GLU A 33 19.57 7.42 -2.33
C GLU A 33 18.67 6.64 -3.32
N GLN A 34 19.25 5.79 -4.16
CA GLN A 34 18.48 4.98 -5.11
C GLN A 34 17.61 3.93 -4.42
N GLY A 35 18.12 3.29 -3.37
CA GLY A 35 17.33 2.37 -2.55
C GLY A 35 16.11 3.06 -1.91
N LEU A 36 16.32 4.24 -1.31
CA LEU A 36 15.23 5.04 -0.73
C LEU A 36 14.25 5.52 -1.81
N ARG A 37 14.75 5.98 -2.95
CA ARG A 37 13.92 6.39 -4.09
C ARG A 37 13.00 5.27 -4.55
N LYS A 38 13.52 4.06 -4.73
CA LYS A 38 12.71 2.89 -5.10
C LYS A 38 11.66 2.55 -4.04
N ALA A 39 12.03 2.61 -2.75
CA ALA A 39 11.11 2.32 -1.66
C ALA A 39 9.95 3.33 -1.60
N PHE A 40 10.25 4.62 -1.60
CA PHE A 40 9.21 5.66 -1.59
C PHE A 40 8.38 5.67 -2.87
N PHE A 41 8.99 5.43 -4.04
CA PHE A 41 8.27 5.28 -5.31
C PHE A 41 7.25 4.15 -5.23
N GLY A 42 7.67 2.95 -4.79
CA GLY A 42 6.78 1.80 -4.64
C GLY A 42 5.66 2.04 -3.64
N MET A 43 5.97 2.70 -2.51
CA MET A 43 4.96 3.08 -1.51
C MET A 43 3.91 4.05 -2.09
N GLY A 44 4.35 5.09 -2.80
CA GLY A 44 3.46 6.09 -3.40
C GLY A 44 2.63 5.52 -4.56
N SER A 45 3.27 4.80 -5.47
CA SER A 45 2.61 4.17 -6.63
C SER A 45 1.56 3.14 -6.21
N LEU A 46 1.87 2.28 -5.22
CA LEU A 46 0.88 1.35 -4.69
C LEU A 46 -0.27 2.06 -3.98
N SER A 47 0.00 3.15 -3.26
CA SER A 47 -1.04 3.88 -2.50
C SER A 47 -2.02 4.61 -3.42
N LEU A 48 -1.51 5.37 -4.39
CA LEU A 48 -2.32 6.28 -5.20
C LEU A 48 -2.79 5.65 -6.51
N GLY A 49 -1.90 5.50 -7.49
CA GLY A 49 -2.27 5.04 -8.83
C GLY A 49 -2.94 3.68 -8.81
N GLU A 50 -2.33 2.71 -8.12
CA GLU A 50 -2.84 1.35 -8.07
C GLU A 50 -4.04 1.19 -7.14
N LEU A 51 -3.87 1.45 -5.84
CA LEU A 51 -4.91 1.12 -4.86
C LEU A 51 -6.06 2.12 -4.88
N ALA A 52 -5.78 3.41 -4.72
CA ALA A 52 -6.82 4.43 -4.71
C ALA A 52 -7.48 4.62 -6.08
N GLY A 53 -6.69 4.69 -7.15
CA GLY A 53 -7.14 4.90 -8.53
C GLY A 53 -7.75 3.65 -9.14
N GLU A 54 -6.88 2.77 -9.66
CA GLU A 54 -7.29 1.64 -10.48
C GLU A 54 -8.18 0.64 -9.74
N ARG A 55 -7.86 0.30 -8.48
CA ARG A 55 -8.56 -0.79 -7.78
C ARG A 55 -9.83 -0.34 -7.05
N MET A 56 -9.88 0.91 -6.56
CA MET A 56 -10.99 1.38 -5.73
C MET A 56 -11.87 2.39 -6.46
N LYS A 57 -11.28 3.45 -7.04
CA LYS A 57 -12.03 4.53 -7.66
C LYS A 57 -12.72 4.08 -8.95
N VAL A 58 -12.06 3.29 -9.80
CA VAL A 58 -12.66 2.77 -11.04
C VAL A 58 -13.93 1.97 -10.73
N ALA A 59 -13.84 0.97 -9.85
CA ALA A 59 -14.99 0.14 -9.47
C ALA A 59 -16.13 0.99 -8.86
N LEU A 60 -15.79 1.96 -8.01
CA LEU A 60 -16.76 2.87 -7.39
C LEU A 60 -17.47 3.78 -8.42
N GLU A 61 -16.73 4.40 -9.34
CA GLU A 61 -17.28 5.36 -10.30
C GLU A 61 -18.06 4.67 -11.41
N ALA A 62 -17.64 3.48 -11.83
CA ALA A 62 -18.36 2.67 -12.79
C ALA A 62 -19.54 1.91 -12.16
N SER A 63 -19.58 1.80 -10.82
CA SER A 63 -20.48 0.90 -10.09
C SER A 63 -20.45 -0.51 -10.67
N SER A 64 -19.24 -0.98 -10.97
CA SER A 64 -18.99 -2.19 -11.75
C SER A 64 -18.43 -3.26 -10.84
N THR A 65 -19.23 -4.30 -10.61
CA THR A 65 -18.82 -5.49 -9.87
C THR A 65 -17.75 -6.30 -10.61
N GLU A 66 -17.62 -6.10 -11.93
CA GLU A 66 -16.57 -6.74 -12.74
C GLU A 66 -15.22 -6.02 -12.62
N ASP A 67 -15.22 -4.73 -12.30
CA ASP A 67 -14.00 -3.94 -12.08
C ASP A 67 -13.50 -4.03 -10.63
N GLU A 68 -14.24 -4.69 -9.75
CA GLU A 68 -13.82 -4.99 -8.39
C GLU A 68 -12.73 -6.08 -8.37
N HIS A 69 -11.65 -5.79 -7.64
CA HIS A 69 -10.58 -6.74 -7.40
C HIS A 69 -11.11 -7.96 -6.62
N ASP A 70 -10.79 -9.20 -6.98
CA ASP A 70 -11.27 -10.42 -6.30
C ASP A 70 -12.80 -10.67 -6.34
N CYS A 71 -13.52 -10.09 -7.31
CA CYS A 71 -14.98 -10.16 -7.47
C CYS A 71 -15.63 -11.57 -7.42
N PHE A 72 -14.87 -12.63 -7.68
CA PHE A 72 -15.39 -14.01 -7.60
C PHE A 72 -15.33 -14.63 -6.20
N SER A 73 -14.67 -13.97 -5.24
CA SER A 73 -14.35 -14.54 -3.93
C SER A 73 -14.76 -13.67 -2.75
N ASP A 74 -15.35 -12.50 -3.00
CA ASP A 74 -15.77 -11.53 -2.00
C ASP A 74 -14.64 -11.19 -1.00
N ASN A 75 -13.41 -11.03 -1.49
CA ASN A 75 -12.21 -10.84 -0.66
C ASN A 75 -11.48 -9.50 -0.89
N THR A 76 -12.10 -8.60 -1.66
CA THR A 76 -11.56 -7.29 -2.06
C THR A 76 -11.11 -6.44 -0.88
N HIS A 77 -11.92 -6.40 0.18
CA HIS A 77 -11.63 -5.65 1.41
C HIS A 77 -10.32 -6.09 2.05
N ASN A 78 -10.07 -7.39 2.12
CA ASN A 78 -8.81 -7.94 2.65
C ASN A 78 -7.65 -7.59 1.73
N SER A 79 -7.81 -7.75 0.41
CA SER A 79 -6.77 -7.39 -0.55
C SER A 79 -6.41 -5.91 -0.46
N HIS A 80 -7.37 -5.00 -0.37
CA HIS A 80 -7.10 -3.58 -0.17
C HIS A 80 -6.40 -3.30 1.16
N PHE A 81 -6.88 -3.90 2.25
CA PHE A 81 -6.30 -3.74 3.58
C PHE A 81 -4.83 -4.18 3.63
N TYR A 82 -4.51 -5.37 3.12
CA TYR A 82 -3.15 -5.91 3.18
C TYR A 82 -2.18 -5.22 2.22
N ASN A 83 -2.65 -4.66 1.10
CA ASN A 83 -1.83 -3.78 0.26
C ASN A 83 -1.38 -2.53 1.04
N ALA A 84 -2.31 -1.82 1.69
CA ALA A 84 -1.97 -0.66 2.51
C ALA A 84 -1.12 -1.03 3.74
N LYS A 85 -1.39 -2.18 4.36
CA LYS A 85 -0.57 -2.69 5.47
C LYS A 85 0.87 -2.96 5.03
N GLY A 86 1.08 -3.44 3.81
CA GLY A 86 2.39 -3.61 3.20
C GLY A 86 3.19 -2.30 3.15
N VAL A 87 2.55 -1.21 2.70
CA VAL A 87 3.16 0.13 2.69
C VAL A 87 3.60 0.55 4.10
N ARG A 88 2.73 0.39 5.10
CA ARG A 88 3.06 0.70 6.50
C ARG A 88 4.22 -0.14 7.03
N ASN A 89 4.23 -1.44 6.74
CA ASN A 89 5.28 -2.36 7.18
C ASN A 89 6.66 -1.97 6.62
N VAL A 90 6.72 -1.59 5.34
CA VAL A 90 7.96 -1.10 4.71
C VAL A 90 8.47 0.17 5.39
N TYR A 91 7.59 1.13 5.63
CA TYR A 91 7.97 2.40 6.26
C TYR A 91 8.51 2.22 7.69
N LEU A 92 7.79 1.42 8.50
CA LEU A 92 8.11 1.19 9.91
C LEU A 92 9.21 0.14 10.13
N GLY A 93 9.57 -0.64 9.10
CA GLY A 93 10.56 -1.72 9.22
C GLY A 93 10.10 -2.85 10.14
N GLU A 94 8.79 -3.12 10.18
CA GLU A 94 8.18 -4.16 11.01
C GLU A 94 7.23 -5.06 10.21
N TYR A 95 7.21 -6.36 10.52
CA TYR A 95 6.29 -7.32 9.92
C TYR A 95 5.87 -8.36 10.95
N LYS A 96 4.55 -8.48 11.18
CA LYS A 96 3.99 -9.56 11.99
C LYS A 96 3.87 -10.81 11.12
N LYS A 97 4.63 -11.84 11.47
CA LYS A 97 4.64 -13.13 10.78
C LYS A 97 3.37 -13.92 11.07
N VAL A 98 3.14 -14.95 10.25
CA VAL A 98 2.02 -15.89 10.39
C VAL A 98 2.02 -16.64 11.73
N ASP A 99 3.19 -16.84 12.35
CA ASP A 99 3.32 -17.47 13.67
C ASP A 99 3.06 -16.50 14.84
N GLY A 100 2.72 -15.24 14.54
CA GLY A 100 2.46 -14.18 15.50
C GLY A 100 3.71 -13.44 16.00
N SER A 101 4.92 -13.91 15.68
CA SER A 101 6.15 -13.19 16.00
C SER A 101 6.29 -11.93 15.15
N VAL A 102 6.98 -10.90 15.67
CA VAL A 102 7.22 -9.65 14.96
C VAL A 102 8.68 -9.60 14.53
N LEU A 103 8.90 -9.47 13.22
CA LEU A 103 10.18 -9.08 12.65
C LEU A 103 10.30 -7.57 12.75
N THR A 104 11.41 -7.07 13.27
CA THR A 104 11.73 -5.63 13.37
C THR A 104 13.15 -5.39 12.93
N GLY A 105 13.44 -4.22 12.35
CA GLY A 105 14.80 -3.81 11.97
C GLY A 105 14.95 -2.30 11.85
N PRO A 106 16.10 -1.81 11.33
CA PRO A 106 16.23 -0.42 10.92
C PRO A 106 15.10 -0.03 9.94
N SER A 107 14.59 1.18 10.06
CA SER A 107 13.41 1.62 9.31
C SER A 107 13.58 2.93 8.59
N ILE A 108 12.76 3.16 7.56
CA ILE A 108 12.68 4.44 6.86
C ILE A 108 12.15 5.51 7.82
N ALA A 109 11.19 5.16 8.70
CA ALA A 109 10.69 6.04 9.75
C ALA A 109 11.82 6.62 10.62
N GLN A 110 12.80 5.81 11.05
CA GLN A 110 13.95 6.31 11.82
C GLN A 110 14.81 7.32 11.05
N LEU A 111 14.98 7.11 9.74
CA LEU A 111 15.70 8.04 8.88
C LEU A 111 14.93 9.36 8.72
N VAL A 112 13.64 9.28 8.40
CA VAL A 112 12.77 10.45 8.23
C VAL A 112 12.70 11.23 9.54
N GLN A 113 12.51 10.56 10.67
CA GLN A 113 12.49 11.21 11.99
C GLN A 113 13.78 11.99 12.29
N SER A 114 14.92 11.46 11.84
CA SER A 114 16.22 12.11 12.03
C SER A 114 16.40 13.33 11.12
N GLY A 115 15.77 13.34 9.93
CA GLY A 115 15.80 14.47 8.99
C GLY A 115 14.74 15.53 9.29
N ASP A 116 13.50 15.09 9.52
CA ASP A 116 12.33 15.90 9.84
C ASP A 116 11.33 15.06 10.69
N ALA A 117 11.32 15.30 12.00
CA ALA A 117 10.42 14.63 12.92
C ALA A 117 8.93 14.94 12.66
N GLY A 118 8.61 16.10 12.08
CA GLY A 118 7.24 16.46 11.73
C GLY A 118 6.74 15.66 10.53
N ALA A 119 7.59 15.47 9.51
CA ALA A 119 7.27 14.64 8.36
C ALA A 119 7.09 13.16 8.75
N ASP A 120 7.92 12.63 9.65
CA ASP A 120 7.77 11.27 10.20
C ASP A 120 6.43 11.12 10.93
N GLN A 121 6.12 12.06 11.84
CA GLN A 121 4.87 12.03 12.59
C GLN A 121 3.66 12.06 11.65
N LEU A 122 3.65 12.97 10.66
CA LEU A 122 2.57 13.09 9.69
C LEU A 122 2.38 11.78 8.88
N LEU A 123 3.46 11.16 8.42
CA LEU A 123 3.37 9.92 7.67
C LEU A 123 2.88 8.75 8.53
N GLN A 124 3.34 8.64 9.78
CA GLN A 124 2.80 7.62 10.69
C GLN A 124 1.30 7.82 10.98
N GLU A 125 0.86 9.06 11.17
CA GLU A 125 -0.55 9.40 11.41
C GLU A 125 -1.43 9.06 10.20
N THR A 126 -1.00 9.41 8.99
CA THR A 126 -1.74 9.13 7.75
C THR A 126 -1.75 7.65 7.39
N LEU A 127 -0.65 6.90 7.62
CA LEU A 127 -0.63 5.43 7.50
C LEU A 127 -1.63 4.79 8.46
N ALA A 128 -1.68 5.25 9.71
CA ALA A 128 -2.62 4.75 10.71
C ALA A 128 -4.08 5.10 10.36
N ALA A 129 -4.32 6.30 9.83
CA ALA A 129 -5.65 6.72 9.36
C ALA A 129 -6.13 5.85 8.19
N THR A 130 -5.26 5.57 7.22
CA THR A 130 -5.56 4.68 6.08
C THR A 130 -5.86 3.26 6.53
N GLU A 131 -5.02 2.67 7.38
CA GLU A 131 -5.27 1.33 7.92
C GLU A 131 -6.61 1.27 8.66
N LYS A 132 -6.94 2.30 9.46
CA LYS A 132 -8.23 2.39 10.15
C LYS A 132 -9.41 2.52 9.18
N SER A 133 -9.28 3.32 8.13
CA SER A 133 -10.34 3.51 7.12
C SER A 133 -10.61 2.22 6.36
N LEU A 134 -9.55 1.51 5.95
CA LEU A 134 -9.66 0.19 5.34
C LEU A 134 -10.16 -0.88 6.32
N GLN A 135 -9.86 -0.77 7.61
CA GLN A 135 -10.46 -1.67 8.62
C GLN A 135 -11.96 -1.48 8.71
N VAL A 136 -12.50 -0.26 8.57
CA VAL A 136 -13.95 -0.04 8.51
C VAL A 136 -14.56 -0.75 7.30
N MET A 137 -13.87 -0.78 6.16
CA MET A 137 -14.28 -1.56 4.99
C MET A 137 -14.26 -3.07 5.28
N VAL A 138 -13.18 -3.58 5.87
CA VAL A 138 -13.11 -4.99 6.28
C VAL A 138 -14.26 -5.33 7.23
N ASP A 139 -14.49 -4.53 8.27
CA ASP A 139 -15.54 -4.77 9.25
C ASP A 139 -16.93 -4.74 8.60
N ALA A 140 -17.19 -3.85 7.63
CA ALA A 140 -18.45 -3.83 6.91
C ALA A 140 -18.66 -5.10 6.06
N ALA A 141 -17.62 -5.55 5.35
CA ALA A 141 -17.64 -6.78 4.56
C ALA A 141 -17.88 -8.03 5.40
N GLU A 142 -17.15 -8.18 6.51
CA GLU A 142 -17.30 -9.31 7.43
C GLU A 142 -18.66 -9.29 8.17
N ASN A 143 -19.34 -8.14 8.21
CA ASN A 143 -20.71 -8.01 8.73
C ASN A 143 -21.79 -8.11 7.63
N GLY A 144 -21.42 -8.54 6.42
CA GLY A 144 -22.36 -8.90 5.36
C GLY A 144 -22.61 -7.83 4.30
N MET A 145 -21.83 -6.75 4.27
CA MET A 145 -21.82 -5.78 3.18
C MET A 145 -20.54 -5.93 2.36
N ALA A 146 -20.52 -6.88 1.42
CA ALA A 146 -19.36 -7.08 0.54
C ALA A 146 -19.03 -5.81 -0.29
N PHE A 147 -17.83 -5.74 -0.87
CA PHE A 147 -17.37 -4.52 -1.53
C PHE A 147 -18.23 -4.17 -2.75
N ASP A 148 -18.68 -5.15 -3.54
CA ASP A 148 -19.66 -4.98 -4.63
C ASP A 148 -20.93 -4.23 -4.18
N GLN A 149 -21.44 -4.56 -2.99
CA GLN A 149 -22.59 -3.90 -2.38
C GLN A 149 -22.22 -2.50 -1.86
N MET A 150 -20.95 -2.26 -1.48
CA MET A 150 -20.51 -0.93 -1.07
C MET A 150 -20.46 0.04 -2.25
N ILE A 151 -20.15 -0.42 -3.45
CA ILE A 151 -20.07 0.43 -4.66
C ILE A 151 -21.42 0.60 -5.37
N ASP A 152 -22.49 -0.02 -4.87
CA ASP A 152 -23.86 0.16 -5.38
C ASP A 152 -24.29 1.66 -5.32
N PRO A 153 -24.80 2.24 -6.42
CA PRO A 153 -25.30 3.62 -6.48
C PRO A 153 -26.32 3.98 -5.39
N GLU A 154 -27.13 3.01 -4.95
CA GLU A 154 -28.18 3.19 -3.94
C GLU A 154 -27.64 3.02 -2.51
N ASN A 155 -26.47 2.38 -2.33
CA ASN A 155 -25.83 2.21 -1.03
C ASN A 155 -24.93 3.39 -0.65
N THR A 156 -25.57 4.50 -0.24
CA THR A 156 -24.85 5.72 0.19
C THR A 156 -23.86 5.49 1.34
N GLN A 157 -24.16 4.57 2.27
CA GLN A 157 -23.26 4.25 3.38
C GLN A 157 -22.02 3.51 2.89
N GLY A 158 -22.20 2.49 2.05
CA GLY A 158 -21.11 1.74 1.44
C GLY A 158 -20.19 2.62 0.60
N GLN A 159 -20.75 3.49 -0.25
CA GLN A 159 -19.94 4.39 -1.06
C GLN A 159 -19.12 5.34 -0.19
N GLN A 160 -19.67 5.79 0.94
CA GLN A 160 -18.93 6.65 1.85
C GLN A 160 -17.73 5.93 2.50
N ILE A 161 -17.84 4.63 2.77
CA ILE A 161 -16.73 3.81 3.27
C ILE A 161 -15.60 3.75 2.22
N VAL A 162 -15.95 3.44 0.96
CA VAL A 162 -14.97 3.37 -0.14
C VAL A 162 -14.32 4.74 -0.39
N ARG A 163 -15.11 5.82 -0.45
CA ARG A 163 -14.60 7.20 -0.62
C ARG A 163 -13.69 7.63 0.52
N ALA A 164 -14.01 7.28 1.76
CA ALA A 164 -13.16 7.58 2.91
C ALA A 164 -11.82 6.87 2.83
N ALA A 165 -11.78 5.60 2.39
CA ALA A 165 -10.54 4.86 2.20
C ALA A 165 -9.69 5.46 1.07
N ILE A 166 -10.30 5.81 -0.08
CA ILE A 166 -9.63 6.52 -1.18
C ILE A 166 -9.02 7.84 -0.68
N ALA A 167 -9.78 8.66 0.05
CA ALA A 167 -9.30 9.95 0.55
C ALA A 167 -8.07 9.78 1.48
N THR A 168 -8.09 8.79 2.38
CA THR A 168 -6.95 8.53 3.25
C THR A 168 -5.71 8.05 2.49
N LEU A 169 -5.87 7.29 1.40
CA LEU A 169 -4.76 6.86 0.54
C LEU A 169 -4.13 8.05 -0.22
N VAL A 170 -4.94 9.02 -0.64
CA VAL A 170 -4.46 10.28 -1.25
C VAL A 170 -3.65 11.10 -0.24
N GLU A 171 -4.16 11.25 0.99
CA GLU A 171 -3.46 11.95 2.08
C GLU A 171 -2.16 11.23 2.45
N GLN A 172 -2.18 9.90 2.58
CA GLN A 172 -1.01 9.06 2.81
C GLN A 172 0.04 9.25 1.72
N THR A 173 -0.36 9.32 0.45
CA THR A 173 0.60 9.52 -0.66
C THR A 173 1.26 10.89 -0.58
N THR A 174 0.50 11.93 -0.24
CA THR A 174 1.05 13.27 -0.01
C THR A 174 2.07 13.26 1.13
N ALA A 175 1.80 12.53 2.22
CA ALA A 175 2.74 12.38 3.33
C ALA A 175 3.99 11.55 2.96
N ILE A 176 3.84 10.54 2.10
CA ILE A 176 4.96 9.76 1.53
C ILE A 176 5.92 10.68 0.76
N GLU A 177 5.38 11.56 -0.08
CA GLU A 177 6.19 12.53 -0.83
C GLU A 177 6.92 13.51 0.09
N GLN A 178 6.26 14.02 1.14
CA GLN A 178 6.88 14.92 2.11
C GLN A 178 8.01 14.21 2.89
N ALA A 179 7.80 12.97 3.31
CA ALA A 179 8.82 12.17 3.99
C ALA A 179 10.04 11.88 3.10
N ALA A 180 9.82 11.67 1.80
CA ALA A 180 10.89 11.50 0.84
C ALA A 180 11.69 12.79 0.63
N LEU A 181 11.00 13.92 0.49
CA LEU A 181 11.63 15.25 0.38
C LEU A 181 12.48 15.59 1.60
N ALA A 182 12.05 15.20 2.81
CA ALA A 182 12.84 15.37 4.04
C ALA A 182 14.19 14.65 4.01
N LEU A 183 14.32 13.59 3.19
CA LEU A 183 15.56 12.86 2.95
C LEU A 183 16.29 13.29 1.67
N GLY A 184 15.84 14.37 1.02
CA GLY A 184 16.40 14.86 -0.24
C GLY A 184 16.02 14.03 -1.47
N ILE A 185 15.03 13.15 -1.34
CA ILE A 185 14.53 12.33 -2.44
C ILE A 185 13.43 13.12 -3.15
N THR A 186 13.77 13.71 -4.29
CA THR A 186 12.86 14.50 -5.14
C THR A 186 12.33 13.68 -6.31
N GLU A 187 11.34 14.19 -7.04
CA GLU A 187 10.87 13.60 -8.31
C GLU A 187 10.39 12.14 -8.17
N LEU A 188 9.65 11.83 -7.10
CA LEU A 188 9.02 10.52 -6.98
C LEU A 188 7.97 10.28 -8.06
N ASN A 189 7.26 11.32 -8.51
CA ASN A 189 6.14 11.26 -9.45
C ASN A 189 5.35 9.94 -9.34
N PRO A 190 4.79 9.64 -8.15
CA PRO A 190 4.02 8.43 -7.95
C PRO A 190 2.87 8.43 -8.98
N ASP A 191 2.71 7.29 -9.64
CA ASP A 191 1.73 7.15 -10.70
C ASP A 191 0.33 7.52 -10.20
N THR A 192 -0.38 8.38 -10.94
CA THR A 192 -1.78 8.71 -10.67
C THR A 192 -2.73 7.86 -11.49
N ALA A 193 -2.20 7.00 -12.38
CA ALA A 193 -2.92 6.20 -13.36
C ALA A 193 -3.98 7.02 -14.14
N ASP A 194 -3.59 8.25 -14.54
CA ASP A 194 -4.46 9.21 -15.23
C ASP A 194 -5.74 9.64 -14.48
N HIS A 195 -5.87 9.35 -13.17
CA HIS A 195 -6.99 9.78 -12.34
C HIS A 195 -6.83 11.21 -11.81
N ALA A 196 -7.93 11.97 -11.81
CA ALA A 196 -8.05 13.20 -11.02
C ALA A 196 -8.56 12.86 -9.60
N PHE A 197 -7.78 13.19 -8.58
CA PHE A 197 -8.14 12.97 -7.17
C PHE A 197 -8.53 14.28 -6.49
#